data_AF-A0A7M7GN34-F1
#
_entry.id   AF-A0A7M7GN34-F1
#
_cell.length_a   1.000
_cell.length_b   1.000
_cell.length_c   1.000
_cell.angle_alpha   90.00
_cell.angle_beta   90.00
_cell.angle_gamma   90.00
#
_symmetry.space_group_name_H-M   'P 1'
#
loop_
_entity.id
_entity.type
_entity.pdbx_description
1 polymer ?
#
loop_
_entity_poly.entity_id
_entity_poly.type
_entity_poly.pdbx_seq_one_letter_code
_entity_poly.pdbx_strand_id
1 'polypeptide(L)'
;MSISKSVIALALCFLLSTESVFSKVEKCYQCDSATDVDCALNRKQEKFIFNCKDTPTGEGFFNLNENIADVEFLCVKAIITKSFFGNKTLKMLVHGCGTKDTCNEKPDPKTGITLVECNTCTSDLCNSS
;
A
#
# COMPACT_ATOMS: atom_id res chain seq x y z
N MET A 1 -40.82 12.91 49.82
CA MET A 1 -40.60 12.36 48.47
C MET A 1 -39.97 13.46 47.63
N SER A 2 -38.72 13.27 47.22
CA SER A 2 -38.04 14.16 46.27
C SER A 2 -37.41 13.26 45.20
N ILE A 3 -37.88 13.39 43.97
CA ILE A 3 -37.33 12.68 42.80
C ILE A 3 -36.28 13.61 42.20
N SER A 4 -35.01 13.33 42.48
CA SER A 4 -33.90 14.00 41.80
C SER A 4 -33.49 13.18 40.58
N LYS A 5 -33.99 13.58 39.42
CA LYS A 5 -33.39 13.24 38.12
C LYS A 5 -32.06 13.96 38.01
N SER A 6 -30.96 13.24 37.77
CA SER A 6 -29.79 13.74 37.03
C SER A 6 -28.84 12.57 36.75
N VAL A 7 -28.96 12.01 35.55
CA VAL A 7 -28.05 12.22 34.41
C VAL A 7 -26.92 11.20 34.45
N ILE A 8 -27.15 10.13 33.69
CA ILE A 8 -26.14 9.26 33.10
C ILE A 8 -25.18 10.17 32.32
N ALA A 9 -24.00 10.43 32.86
CA ALA A 9 -22.93 11.12 32.15
C ALA A 9 -21.61 10.45 32.51
N LEU A 10 -20.78 10.29 31.47
CA LEU A 10 -19.42 9.72 31.47
C LEU A 10 -19.31 8.21 31.18
N ALA A 11 -20.11 7.73 30.24
CA ALA A 11 -19.73 6.59 29.39
C ALA A 11 -19.39 7.09 27.97
N LEU A 12 -18.45 8.04 27.82
CA LEU A 12 -18.05 8.58 26.52
C LEU A 12 -16.55 8.94 26.38
N CYS A 13 -15.68 8.44 27.25
CA CYS A 13 -14.22 8.64 27.10
C CYS A 13 -13.53 7.62 26.17
N PHE A 14 -14.27 6.72 25.50
CA PHE A 14 -13.71 5.66 24.66
C PHE A 14 -13.92 5.85 23.15
N LEU A 15 -14.37 7.02 22.68
CA LEU A 15 -14.68 7.23 21.25
C LEU A 15 -13.90 8.37 20.57
N LEU A 16 -12.84 8.91 21.20
CA LEU A 16 -12.03 10.00 20.63
C LEU A 16 -10.59 9.57 20.31
N SER A 17 -10.43 8.39 19.73
CA SER A 17 -9.24 8.05 18.96
C SER A 17 -9.63 7.50 17.59
N THR A 18 -10.58 8.16 16.92
CA THR A 18 -10.48 8.27 15.47
C THR A 18 -9.40 9.31 15.19
N GLU A 19 -8.13 8.92 15.39
CA GLU A 19 -7.07 9.60 14.66
C GLU A 19 -7.47 9.48 13.19
N SER A 20 -7.83 10.59 12.56
CA SER A 20 -7.74 10.69 11.11
C SER A 20 -6.27 10.42 10.81
N VAL A 21 -5.93 9.16 10.53
CA VAL A 21 -4.58 8.75 10.13
C VAL A 21 -4.39 9.28 8.72
N PHE A 22 -4.16 10.59 8.60
CA PHE A 22 -3.57 11.15 7.41
C PHE A 22 -2.26 10.39 7.22
N SER A 23 -2.16 9.66 6.11
CA SER A 23 -0.95 8.98 5.73
C SER A 23 0.16 10.01 5.57
N LYS A 24 1.22 9.84 6.36
CA LYS A 24 2.44 10.64 6.27
C LYS A 24 3.52 9.93 5.47
N VAL A 25 3.14 8.99 4.61
CA VAL A 25 4.09 8.20 3.84
C VAL A 25 4.83 9.09 2.86
N GLU A 26 6.11 9.28 3.10
CA GLU A 26 7.06 9.88 2.17
C GLU A 26 7.93 8.81 1.52
N LYS A 27 8.19 7.69 2.20
CA LYS A 27 9.12 6.67 1.73
C LYS A 27 8.57 5.26 1.88
N CYS A 28 8.78 4.45 0.84
CA CYS A 28 8.46 3.02 0.85
C CYS A 28 9.61 2.20 0.28
N TYR A 29 9.58 0.89 0.54
CA TYR A 29 10.40 -0.02 -0.24
C TYR A 29 9.78 -0.20 -1.62
N GLN A 30 10.58 -0.09 -2.68
CA GLN A 30 10.17 -0.28 -4.07
C GLN A 30 11.09 -1.30 -4.75
N CYS A 31 10.53 -2.45 -5.10
CA CYS A 31 11.23 -3.52 -5.80
C CYS A 31 10.26 -4.56 -6.35
N ASP A 32 10.70 -5.38 -7.30
CA ASP A 32 10.00 -6.58 -7.72
C ASP A 32 10.94 -7.80 -7.74
N SER A 33 10.42 -8.95 -7.32
CA SER A 33 11.23 -10.17 -7.20
C SER A 33 11.56 -10.84 -8.53
N ALA A 34 11.08 -10.33 -9.66
CA ALA A 34 11.43 -10.86 -10.97
C ALA A 34 12.68 -10.19 -11.54
N THR A 35 12.91 -8.92 -11.23
CA THR A 35 14.12 -8.19 -11.61
C THR A 35 15.23 -8.31 -10.57
N ASP A 36 14.89 -8.31 -9.27
CA ASP A 36 15.86 -8.41 -8.19
C ASP A 36 15.45 -9.47 -7.15
N VAL A 37 16.22 -10.56 -7.10
CA VAL A 37 15.99 -11.68 -6.16
C VAL A 37 16.07 -11.22 -4.70
N ASP A 38 16.87 -10.18 -4.42
CA ASP A 38 16.95 -9.62 -3.07
C ASP A 38 15.64 -8.98 -2.63
N CYS A 39 14.75 -8.61 -3.55
CA CYS A 39 13.41 -8.13 -3.19
C CYS A 39 12.60 -9.22 -2.44
N ALA A 40 12.79 -10.49 -2.79
CA ALA A 40 12.17 -11.60 -2.08
C ALA A 40 12.93 -11.97 -0.79
N LEU A 41 14.27 -11.95 -0.84
CA LEU A 41 15.12 -12.53 0.20
C LEU A 41 15.57 -11.52 1.28
N ASN A 42 15.85 -10.28 0.89
CA ASN A 42 16.39 -9.23 1.75
C ASN A 42 15.92 -7.83 1.30
N ARG A 43 14.62 -7.56 1.43
CA ARG A 43 13.98 -6.32 0.97
C ARG A 43 14.31 -5.06 1.78
N LYS A 44 14.89 -5.19 2.98
CA LYS A 44 15.16 -4.03 3.87
C LYS A 44 16.45 -3.28 3.53
N GLN A 45 16.93 -3.41 2.30
CA GLN A 45 18.16 -2.76 1.84
C GLN A 45 17.89 -1.31 1.45
N GLU A 46 18.88 -0.44 1.66
CA GLU A 46 18.80 0.98 1.32
C GLU A 46 18.56 1.21 -0.18
N LYS A 47 19.08 0.33 -1.05
CA LYS A 47 18.86 0.39 -2.51
C LYS A 47 17.39 0.33 -2.93
N PHE A 48 16.51 -0.16 -2.07
CA PHE A 48 15.08 -0.28 -2.34
C PHE A 48 14.27 0.86 -1.71
N ILE A 49 14.87 1.77 -0.94
CA ILE A 49 14.15 2.89 -0.35
C ILE A 49 13.88 3.95 -1.42
N PHE A 50 12.62 4.22 -1.69
CA PHE A 50 12.17 5.22 -2.65
C PHE A 50 11.30 6.28 -1.99
N ASN A 51 11.45 7.53 -2.43
CA ASN A 51 10.55 8.61 -2.07
C ASN A 51 9.33 8.55 -2.99
N CYS A 52 8.13 8.45 -2.40
CA CYS A 52 6.89 8.26 -3.16
C CYS A 52 6.56 9.43 -4.09
N LYS A 53 7.03 10.63 -3.76
CA LYS A 53 6.88 11.82 -4.63
C LYS A 53 7.79 11.78 -5.86
N ASP A 54 8.88 11.02 -5.78
CA ASP A 54 9.87 10.87 -6.85
C ASP A 54 9.62 9.60 -7.68
N THR A 55 8.63 8.79 -7.30
CA THR A 55 8.28 7.57 -8.05
C THR A 55 7.77 7.97 -9.44
N PRO A 56 8.41 7.50 -10.52
CA PRO A 56 7.99 7.84 -11.88
C PRO A 56 6.57 7.33 -12.12
N THR A 57 5.67 8.25 -12.48
CA THR A 57 4.32 7.94 -12.95
C THR A 57 4.44 7.29 -14.33
N GLY A 58 4.14 5.99 -14.44
CA GLY A 58 3.86 5.40 -15.75
C GLY A 58 4.50 4.05 -16.07
N GLU A 59 5.43 3.52 -15.27
CA GLU A 59 5.95 2.16 -15.50
C GLU A 59 6.12 1.37 -14.19
N GLY A 60 5.11 0.55 -13.88
CA GLY A 60 5.13 -0.36 -12.73
C GLY A 60 3.77 -1.03 -12.51
N PHE A 61 3.70 -1.99 -11.60
CA PHE A 61 2.42 -2.58 -11.19
C PHE A 61 1.48 -1.55 -10.54
N PHE A 62 2.06 -0.54 -9.89
CA PHE A 62 1.35 0.56 -9.23
C PHE A 62 1.48 1.83 -10.08
N ASN A 63 0.71 1.91 -11.16
CA ASN A 63 0.65 3.11 -11.98
C ASN A 63 -0.06 4.22 -11.20
N LEU A 64 0.71 5.13 -10.62
CA LEU A 64 0.18 6.37 -10.09
C LEU A 64 -0.12 7.30 -11.28
N ASN A 65 -1.38 7.32 -11.74
CA ASN A 65 -1.84 8.17 -12.84
C ASN A 65 -2.41 9.52 -12.37
N GLU A 66 -2.12 9.91 -11.13
CA GLU A 66 -2.69 11.08 -10.50
C GLU A 66 -1.70 12.25 -10.41
N ASN A 67 -2.23 13.46 -10.36
CA ASN A 67 -1.44 14.66 -10.14
C ASN A 67 -0.83 14.61 -8.72
N ILE A 68 0.47 14.30 -8.65
CA ILE A 68 1.23 13.99 -7.41
C ILE A 68 1.06 15.02 -6.29
N ALA A 69 0.73 16.27 -6.60
CA ALA A 69 0.68 17.36 -5.63
C ALA A 69 -0.31 17.14 -4.47
N ASP A 70 -1.42 16.43 -4.70
CA ASP A 70 -2.49 16.23 -3.71
C ASP A 70 -2.76 14.75 -3.38
N VAL A 71 -1.84 13.86 -3.74
CA VAL A 71 -2.01 12.41 -3.54
C VAL A 71 -1.59 12.00 -2.14
N GLU A 72 -2.49 11.36 -1.42
CA GLU A 72 -2.18 10.67 -0.18
C GLU A 72 -1.55 9.31 -0.48
N PHE A 73 -0.23 9.23 -0.34
CA PHE A 73 0.52 8.01 -0.60
C PHE A 73 0.35 6.98 0.51
N LEU A 74 0.38 5.71 0.13
CA LEU A 74 0.48 4.54 1.00
C LEU A 74 1.64 3.68 0.54
N CYS A 75 2.25 2.93 1.45
CA CYS A 75 3.13 1.85 1.03
C CYS A 75 2.31 0.61 0.70
N VAL A 76 2.67 -0.04 -0.39
CA VAL A 76 1.99 -1.23 -0.90
C VAL A 76 2.93 -2.41 -0.93
N LYS A 77 2.40 -3.57 -0.57
CA LYS A 77 2.99 -4.89 -0.78
C LYS A 77 1.97 -5.75 -1.51
N ALA A 78 2.35 -6.29 -2.66
CA ALA A 78 1.51 -7.16 -3.44
C ALA A 78 2.24 -8.45 -3.82
N ILE A 79 1.46 -9.52 -3.93
CA ILE A 79 1.85 -10.75 -4.62
C ILE A 79 1.04 -10.79 -5.91
N ILE A 80 1.75 -10.86 -7.03
CA ILE A 80 1.14 -10.93 -8.35
C ILE A 80 1.59 -12.19 -9.08
N THR A 81 0.81 -12.60 -10.05
CA THR A 81 1.21 -13.63 -11.00
C THR A 81 1.23 -13.04 -12.40
N LYS A 82 2.30 -13.27 -13.14
CA LYS A 82 2.40 -12.89 -14.55
C LYS A 82 2.38 -14.12 -15.43
N SER A 83 1.43 -14.16 -16.36
CA SER A 83 1.28 -15.21 -17.34
C SER A 83 2.08 -14.88 -18.60
N PHE A 84 2.83 -15.87 -19.08
CA PHE A 84 3.63 -15.78 -20.31
C PHE A 84 3.09 -16.75 -21.36
N PHE A 85 3.52 -16.55 -22.61
CA PHE A 85 3.24 -17.50 -23.69
C PHE A 85 3.65 -18.91 -23.29
N GLY A 86 2.79 -19.89 -23.58
CA GLY A 86 3.01 -21.30 -23.23
C GLY A 86 2.50 -21.72 -21.85
N ASN A 87 1.48 -21.02 -21.29
CA ASN A 87 0.81 -21.37 -20.03
C ASN A 87 1.77 -21.44 -18.82
N LYS A 88 2.84 -20.63 -18.85
CA LYS A 88 3.76 -20.48 -17.73
C LYS A 88 3.34 -19.27 -16.91
N THR A 89 3.28 -19.45 -15.59
CA THR A 89 2.93 -18.39 -14.65
C THR A 89 4.08 -18.18 -13.68
N LEU A 90 4.53 -16.93 -13.52
CA LEU A 90 5.52 -16.55 -12.53
C LEU A 90 4.82 -15.82 -11.38
N LYS A 91 5.02 -16.29 -10.15
CA LYS A 91 4.59 -15.59 -8.94
C LYS A 91 5.68 -14.61 -8.52
N MET A 92 5.32 -13.36 -8.28
CA MET A 92 6.24 -12.27 -8.00
C MET A 92 5.77 -11.49 -6.77
N LEU A 93 6.71 -11.12 -5.92
CA LEU A 93 6.50 -10.18 -4.82
C LEU A 93 6.86 -8.78 -5.31
N VAL A 94 5.98 -7.82 -5.06
CA VAL A 94 6.14 -6.43 -5.52
C VAL A 94 5.89 -5.50 -4.34
N HIS A 95 6.78 -4.52 -4.21
CA HIS A 95 6.70 -3.46 -3.21
C HIS A 95 6.75 -2.11 -3.92
N GLY A 96 6.02 -1.12 -3.40
CA GLY A 96 6.10 0.24 -3.93
C GLY A 96 5.22 1.23 -3.19
N CYS A 97 5.10 2.41 -3.77
CA CYS A 97 4.14 3.43 -3.36
C CYS A 97 2.83 3.25 -4.15
N GLY A 98 1.71 3.57 -3.51
CA GLY A 98 0.39 3.56 -4.11
C GLY A 98 -0.52 4.56 -3.42
N THR A 99 -1.81 4.50 -3.74
CA THR A 99 -2.89 5.24 -3.08
C THR A 99 -3.78 4.25 -2.32
N LYS A 100 -4.80 4.77 -1.63
CA LYS A 100 -5.84 3.95 -1.00
C LYS A 100 -6.56 2.99 -1.95
N ASP A 101 -6.59 3.31 -3.25
CA ASP A 101 -7.34 2.55 -4.25
C ASP A 101 -6.46 1.53 -4.98
N THR A 102 -5.15 1.57 -4.81
CA THR A 102 -4.20 0.70 -5.52
C THR A 102 -4.49 -0.80 -5.41
N CYS A 103 -4.93 -1.29 -4.25
CA CYS A 103 -5.29 -2.70 -4.09
C CYS A 103 -6.68 -3.06 -4.62
N ASN A 104 -7.54 -2.06 -4.87
CA ASN A 104 -8.87 -2.22 -5.45
C ASN A 104 -8.84 -2.16 -6.98
N GLU A 105 -7.80 -1.55 -7.54
CA GLU A 105 -7.58 -1.48 -8.97
C GLU A 105 -7.24 -2.86 -9.54
N LYS A 106 -7.99 -3.24 -10.58
CA LYS A 106 -7.70 -4.46 -11.32
C LYS A 106 -6.60 -4.16 -12.34
N PRO A 107 -5.54 -4.99 -12.40
CA PRO A 107 -4.54 -4.86 -13.45
C PRO A 107 -5.17 -4.97 -14.84
N ASP A 108 -4.64 -4.24 -15.84
CA ASP A 108 -5.09 -4.37 -17.22
C ASP A 108 -4.93 -5.82 -17.68
N PRO A 109 -6.01 -6.51 -18.12
CA PRO A 109 -5.96 -7.89 -18.60
C PRO A 109 -4.90 -8.16 -19.68
N LYS A 110 -4.56 -7.14 -20.49
CA LYS A 110 -3.57 -7.25 -21.56
C LYS A 110 -2.14 -7.45 -21.04
N THR A 111 -1.87 -7.09 -19.79
CA THR A 111 -0.54 -7.26 -19.17
C THR A 111 -0.25 -8.71 -18.78
N GLY A 112 -1.28 -9.57 -18.74
CA GLY A 112 -1.18 -10.94 -18.24
C GLY A 112 -0.89 -11.01 -16.73
N ILE A 113 -1.05 -9.89 -16.00
CA ILE A 113 -0.84 -9.82 -14.56
C ILE A 113 -2.16 -10.09 -13.83
N THR A 114 -2.09 -10.87 -12.76
CA THR A 114 -3.20 -11.11 -11.83
C THR A 114 -2.73 -10.79 -10.42
N LEU A 115 -3.55 -10.07 -9.67
CA LEU A 115 -3.30 -9.77 -8.26
C LEU A 115 -3.74 -10.95 -7.41
N VAL A 116 -2.82 -11.51 -6.63
CA VAL A 116 -3.09 -12.63 -5.70
C VAL A 116 -3.34 -12.12 -4.30
N GLU A 117 -2.49 -11.21 -3.84
CA GLU A 117 -2.57 -10.58 -2.52
C GLU A 117 -2.13 -9.13 -2.62
N CYS A 118 -2.76 -8.23 -1.86
CA CYS A 118 -2.40 -6.83 -1.82
C CYS A 118 -2.69 -6.26 -0.45
N ASN A 119 -1.71 -5.61 0.15
CA ASN A 119 -1.83 -4.95 1.44
C ASN A 119 -1.26 -3.54 1.32
N THR A 120 -1.92 -2.59 1.97
CA THR A 120 -1.45 -1.21 2.11
C THR A 120 -1.16 -0.89 3.57
N CYS A 121 -0.29 0.09 3.80
CA CYS A 121 -0.01 0.61 5.14
C CYS A 121 0.40 2.09 5.06
N THR A 122 0.19 2.82 6.16
CA THR A 122 0.17 4.30 6.23
C THR A 122 1.40 4.92 6.93
N SER A 123 2.48 4.15 7.09
CA SER A 123 3.72 4.60 7.74
C SER A 123 4.93 4.39 6.84
N ASP A 124 5.96 5.21 6.96
CA ASP A 124 7.17 5.03 6.15
C ASP A 124 7.75 3.63 6.29
N LEU A 125 8.15 3.05 5.15
CA LEU A 125 8.85 1.77 5.07
C LEU A 125 8.08 0.57 5.69
N CYS A 126 6.77 0.73 5.92
CA CYS A 126 5.93 -0.29 6.55
C CYS A 126 5.70 -1.52 5.66
N ASN A 127 5.89 -1.40 4.35
CA ASN A 127 5.73 -2.50 3.40
C ASN A 127 6.89 -3.50 3.41
N SER A 128 7.67 -3.60 4.49
CA SER A 128 8.80 -4.53 4.63
C SER A 128 8.46 -5.85 5.31
N SER A 129 7.25 -6.01 5.85
CA SER A 129 6.78 -7.26 6.46
C SER A 129 6.28 -8.22 5.41
#